data_AF-A0A9E0V6F2-F1
#
_entry.id   AF-A0A9E0V6F2-F1
#
_cell.length_a   1.000
_cell.length_b   1.000
_cell.length_c   1.000
_cell.angle_alpha   90.00
_cell.angle_beta   90.00
_cell.angle_gamma   90.00
#
_symmetry.space_group_name_H-M   'P 1'
#
loop_
_entity.id
_entity.type
_entity.pdbx_description
1 polymer ?
#
loop_
_entity_poly.entity_id
_entity_poly.type
_entity_poly.pdbx_seq_one_letter_code
_entity_poly.pdbx_strand_id
1 'polypeptide(L)'
;MVKLFISALFGVVLTAFSVSAQTDLCFKNEGLKFVRTVSFTLQGNKLEGTFESSGYEPTTSAETFEFTGRKTGSRLTIKFAGKPPYELPPGTKTIVWTLGPTTLKIPTYGKNYTTNRYSAYTAVYNKCGEI
;
A
#
# COMPACT_ATOMS: atom_id res chain seq x y z
N MET A 1 -34.38 -62.75 -20.48
CA MET A 1 -34.20 -62.33 -19.07
C MET A 1 -32.75 -61.86 -18.92
N VAL A 2 -32.52 -60.72 -18.25
CA VAL A 2 -31.21 -60.14 -17.84
C VAL A 2 -30.43 -59.38 -18.94
N LYS A 3 -29.94 -58.13 -18.78
CA LYS A 3 -30.19 -57.01 -17.85
C LYS A 3 -29.68 -55.73 -18.56
N LEU A 4 -30.32 -54.63 -18.20
CA LEU A 4 -30.11 -53.27 -18.65
C LEU A 4 -28.99 -52.50 -17.90
N PHE A 5 -28.62 -51.37 -18.52
CA PHE A 5 -28.11 -50.10 -17.97
C PHE A 5 -26.60 -49.91 -17.69
N ILE A 6 -25.96 -49.26 -18.67
CA ILE A 6 -25.28 -47.95 -18.60
C ILE A 6 -24.89 -47.49 -17.18
N SER A 7 -23.59 -47.25 -16.95
CA SER A 7 -23.12 -46.29 -15.96
C SER A 7 -21.78 -45.71 -16.40
N ALA A 8 -21.84 -44.56 -17.07
CA ALA A 8 -20.68 -43.72 -17.34
C ALA A 8 -20.29 -42.98 -16.05
N LEU A 9 -19.10 -43.25 -15.53
CA LEU A 9 -18.55 -42.58 -14.35
C LEU A 9 -17.68 -41.39 -14.83
N PHE A 10 -18.30 -40.23 -15.05
CA PHE A 10 -17.60 -38.99 -15.40
C PHE A 10 -17.46 -38.13 -14.14
N GLY A 11 -16.46 -38.44 -13.32
CA GLY A 11 -16.10 -37.65 -12.13
C GLY A 11 -15.11 -36.55 -12.48
N VAL A 12 -15.58 -35.42 -13.02
CA VAL A 12 -14.75 -34.21 -13.16
C VAL A 12 -14.61 -33.57 -11.79
N VAL A 13 -13.47 -33.80 -11.13
CA VAL A 13 -13.09 -33.11 -9.90
C VAL A 13 -12.69 -31.68 -10.28
N LEU A 14 -13.62 -30.73 -10.13
CA LEU A 14 -13.32 -29.30 -10.19
C LEU A 14 -12.62 -28.89 -8.88
N THR A 15 -11.29 -28.99 -8.85
CA THR A 15 -10.48 -28.28 -7.84
C THR A 15 -10.48 -26.79 -8.19
N ALA A 16 -11.38 -26.04 -7.56
CA ALA A 16 -11.35 -24.57 -7.62
C ALA A 16 -10.16 -24.06 -6.79
N PHE A 17 -9.00 -23.91 -7.44
CA PHE A 17 -7.89 -23.16 -6.86
C PHE A 17 -8.34 -21.70 -6.74
N SER A 18 -8.57 -21.27 -5.50
CA SER A 18 -8.83 -19.85 -5.21
C SER A 18 -7.50 -19.11 -5.39
N VAL A 19 -7.26 -18.58 -6.59
CA VAL A 19 -6.17 -17.65 -6.85
C VAL A 19 -6.44 -16.40 -6.03
N SER A 20 -5.62 -16.15 -5.01
CA SER A 20 -5.62 -14.87 -4.30
C SER A 20 -5.29 -13.77 -5.31
N ALA A 21 -6.23 -12.87 -5.59
CA ALA A 21 -5.98 -11.73 -6.45
C ALA A 21 -4.84 -10.89 -5.85
N GLN A 22 -3.72 -10.83 -6.56
CA GLN A 22 -2.61 -9.93 -6.30
C GLN A 22 -2.90 -8.60 -6.99
N THR A 23 -2.72 -7.48 -6.30
CA THR A 23 -2.91 -6.14 -6.88
C THR A 23 -1.72 -5.28 -6.53
N ASP A 24 -1.02 -4.80 -7.56
CA ASP A 24 0.09 -3.87 -7.40
C ASP A 24 -0.44 -2.43 -7.47
N LEU A 25 -0.01 -1.60 -6.52
CA LEU A 25 -0.47 -0.23 -6.36
C LEU A 25 0.73 0.70 -6.21
N CYS A 26 0.65 1.86 -6.84
CA CYS A 26 1.64 2.92 -6.78
C CYS A 26 0.95 4.25 -6.47
N PHE A 27 1.51 5.01 -5.55
CA PHE A 27 1.05 6.35 -5.18
C PHE A 27 2.21 7.32 -5.05
N LYS A 28 2.08 8.53 -5.58
CA LYS A 28 3.12 9.57 -5.60
C LYS A 28 2.65 10.85 -4.92
N ASN A 29 3.52 11.47 -4.14
CA ASN A 29 3.37 12.82 -3.62
C ASN A 29 4.55 13.67 -4.08
N GLU A 30 4.26 14.72 -4.85
CA GLU A 30 5.24 15.69 -5.35
C GLU A 30 5.29 16.86 -4.36
N GLY A 31 5.88 16.61 -3.20
CA GLY A 31 6.11 17.65 -2.20
C GLY A 31 7.08 18.71 -2.71
N LEU A 32 7.25 19.82 -1.99
CA LEU A 32 8.11 20.93 -2.44
C LEU A 32 9.62 20.59 -2.48
N LYS A 33 10.07 19.67 -1.63
CA LYS A 33 11.50 19.34 -1.46
C LYS A 33 11.87 17.94 -1.94
N PHE A 34 10.92 17.03 -1.84
CA PHE A 34 11.13 15.62 -2.13
C PHE A 34 9.94 15.10 -2.92
N VAL A 35 10.23 14.24 -3.87
CA VAL A 35 9.26 13.33 -4.45
C VAL A 35 9.22 12.10 -3.56
N ARG A 36 8.01 11.67 -3.22
CA ARG A 36 7.81 10.45 -2.43
C ARG A 36 6.91 9.51 -3.19
N THR A 37 7.33 8.27 -3.31
CA THR A 37 6.59 7.21 -4.00
C THR A 37 6.33 6.07 -3.02
N VAL A 38 5.11 5.55 -3.02
CA VAL A 38 4.71 4.41 -2.21
C VAL A 38 4.20 3.34 -3.16
N SER A 39 4.93 2.24 -3.25
CA SER A 39 4.61 1.10 -4.11
C SER A 39 4.38 -0.12 -3.23
N PHE A 40 3.27 -0.83 -3.41
CA PHE A 40 3.01 -2.04 -2.66
C PHE A 40 2.12 -3.02 -3.41
N THR A 41 2.31 -4.28 -3.08
CA THR A 41 1.48 -5.38 -3.55
C THR A 41 0.50 -5.76 -2.45
N LEU A 42 -0.78 -5.93 -2.81
CA LEU A 42 -1.81 -6.46 -1.94
C LEU A 42 -2.14 -7.90 -2.36
N GLN A 43 -1.95 -8.86 -1.46
CA GLN A 43 -2.35 -10.26 -1.64
C GLN A 43 -3.37 -10.62 -0.55
N GLY A 44 -4.64 -10.70 -0.94
CA GLY A 44 -5.75 -10.79 0.01
C GLY A 44 -5.80 -9.59 0.96
N ASN A 45 -5.48 -9.80 2.24
CA ASN A 45 -5.41 -8.72 3.25
C ASN A 45 -3.99 -8.36 3.69
N LYS A 46 -2.96 -9.01 3.15
CA LYS A 46 -1.55 -8.72 3.46
C LYS A 46 -0.99 -7.81 2.39
N LEU A 47 -0.09 -6.92 2.79
CA LEU A 47 0.64 -6.07 1.87
C LEU A 47 2.11 -5.98 2.22
N GLU A 48 2.93 -5.85 1.19
CA GLU A 48 4.38 -5.67 1.25
C GLU A 48 4.75 -4.62 0.20
N GLY A 49 5.67 -3.72 0.52
CA GLY A 49 5.99 -2.61 -0.36
C GLY A 49 7.16 -1.76 0.07
N THR A 50 7.39 -0.71 -0.70
CA THR A 50 8.47 0.25 -0.53
C THR A 50 7.91 1.67 -0.45
N PHE A 51 8.51 2.46 0.42
CA PHE A 51 8.37 3.90 0.45
C PHE A 51 9.70 4.48 -0.03
N GLU A 52 9.67 5.25 -1.10
CA GLU A 52 10.84 5.89 -1.68
C GLU A 52 10.76 7.39 -1.44
N SER A 53 11.88 8.00 -1.09
CA SER A 53 12.03 9.44 -0.95
C SER A 53 13.24 9.89 -1.77
N SER A 54 13.01 10.67 -2.81
CA SER A 54 14.06 11.24 -3.67
C SER A 54 14.01 12.77 -3.64
N GLY A 55 15.18 13.40 -3.65
CA GLY A 55 15.28 14.82 -3.93
C GLY A 55 14.96 15.11 -5.39
N TYR A 56 14.59 16.35 -5.71
CA TYR A 56 14.44 16.78 -7.11
C TYR A 56 15.78 16.95 -7.82
N GLU A 57 16.88 17.13 -7.08
CA GLU A 57 18.21 17.21 -7.67
C GLU A 57 18.74 15.81 -8.01
N PRO A 58 19.30 15.61 -9.21
CA PRO A 58 19.80 14.31 -9.68
C PRO A 58 20.97 13.76 -8.84
N THR A 59 21.58 14.59 -8.00
CA THR A 59 22.65 14.23 -7.06
C THR A 59 22.13 13.64 -5.75
N THR A 60 20.82 13.72 -5.47
CA THR A 60 20.23 13.19 -4.25
C THR A 60 19.90 11.71 -4.46
N SER A 61 20.62 10.82 -3.78
CA SER A 61 20.29 9.39 -3.79
C SER A 61 18.88 9.17 -3.26
N ALA A 62 18.05 8.42 -4.00
CA ALA A 62 16.75 7.98 -3.50
C ALA A 62 16.96 7.03 -2.31
N GLU A 63 16.28 7.29 -1.21
CA GLU A 63 16.23 6.37 -0.06
C GLU A 63 14.98 5.50 -0.17
N THR A 64 15.15 4.20 0.00
CA THR A 64 14.06 3.21 -0.07
C THR A 64 13.86 2.55 1.30
N PHE A 65 12.60 2.52 1.74
CA PHE A 65 12.20 2.00 3.04
C PHE A 65 11.14 0.90 2.85
N GLU A 66 11.51 -0.32 3.18
CA GLU A 66 10.59 -1.46 3.10
C GLU A 66 9.55 -1.42 4.23
N PHE A 67 8.32 -1.82 3.90
CA PHE A 67 7.26 -2.00 4.86
C PHE A 67 6.39 -3.21 4.55
N THR A 68 5.75 -3.70 5.60
CA THR A 68 4.71 -4.73 5.53
C THR A 68 3.44 -4.18 6.17
N GLY A 69 2.31 -4.84 5.96
CA GLY A 69 1.07 -4.42 6.59
C GLY A 69 -0.12 -5.33 6.38
N ARG A 70 -1.26 -4.86 6.88
CA ARG A 70 -2.56 -5.49 6.68
C ARG A 70 -3.62 -4.49 6.30
N LYS A 71 -4.49 -4.89 5.36
CA LYS A 71 -5.67 -4.13 4.95
C LYS A 71 -6.91 -4.60 5.70
N THR A 72 -7.71 -3.65 6.18
CA THR A 72 -9.05 -3.88 6.75
C THR A 72 -9.98 -2.77 6.26
N GLY A 73 -10.90 -3.10 5.35
CA GLY A 73 -11.66 -2.10 4.60
C GLY A 73 -10.73 -1.20 3.78
N SER A 74 -10.79 0.11 4.02
CA SER A 74 -9.90 1.13 3.44
C SER A 74 -8.66 1.42 4.29
N ARG A 75 -8.52 0.82 5.48
CA ARG A 75 -7.40 1.11 6.39
C ARG A 75 -6.25 0.16 6.13
N LEU A 76 -5.05 0.70 6.03
CA LEU A 76 -3.80 -0.06 5.93
C LEU A 76 -3.02 0.13 7.23
N THR A 77 -2.83 -0.94 7.99
CA THR A 77 -1.95 -0.94 9.17
C THR A 77 -0.55 -1.28 8.72
N ILE A 78 0.40 -0.36 8.91
CA ILE A 78 1.75 -0.42 8.32
C ILE A 78 2.81 -0.66 9.39
N LYS A 79 3.82 -1.45 9.05
CA LYS A 79 5.03 -1.65 9.83
C LYS A 79 6.24 -1.53 8.91
N PHE A 80 7.06 -0.51 9.15
CA PHE A 80 8.35 -0.37 8.49
C PHE A 80 9.37 -1.36 9.09
N ALA A 81 10.33 -1.81 8.28
CA ALA A 81 11.46 -2.60 8.76
C ALA A 81 12.35 -1.81 9.74
N GLY A 82 12.38 -0.48 9.62
CA GLY A 82 13.12 0.45 10.49
C GLY A 82 12.31 1.69 10.87
N LYS A 83 13.00 2.82 11.11
CA LYS A 83 12.34 4.10 11.36
C LYS A 83 11.53 4.51 10.12
N PRO A 84 10.26 4.96 10.27
CA PRO A 84 9.50 5.50 9.15
C PRO A 84 10.20 6.71 8.51
N PRO A 85 10.12 6.89 7.18
CA PRO A 85 10.79 7.98 6.46
C PRO A 85 10.07 9.33 6.56
N TYR A 86 9.24 9.50 7.59
CA TYR A 86 8.51 10.73 7.88
C TYR A 86 8.19 10.80 9.36
N GLU A 87 7.98 12.01 9.86
CA GLU A 87 7.63 12.24 11.26
C GLU A 87 6.16 11.89 11.50
N LEU A 88 5.91 11.09 12.54
CA LEU A 88 4.57 10.64 12.93
C LEU A 88 3.88 11.70 13.80
N PRO A 89 2.54 11.85 13.72
CA PRO A 89 1.78 12.64 14.68
C PRO A 89 2.09 12.24 16.14
N PRO A 90 2.17 13.20 17.09
CA PRO A 90 2.38 12.90 18.50
C PRO A 90 1.36 11.89 19.03
N GLY A 91 1.82 10.90 19.81
CA GLY A 91 0.96 9.86 20.38
C GLY A 91 0.59 8.72 19.42
N THR A 92 1.16 8.67 18.21
CA THR A 92 0.95 7.55 17.28
C THR A 92 1.49 6.23 17.87
N LYS A 93 0.59 5.30 18.19
CA LYS A 93 0.94 3.94 18.63
C LYS A 93 1.08 2.95 17.47
N THR A 94 0.30 3.18 16.41
CA THR A 94 0.22 2.32 15.22
C THR A 94 0.13 3.20 13.99
N ILE A 95 0.91 2.89 12.96
CA ILE A 95 0.86 3.61 11.68
C ILE A 95 -0.33 3.08 10.89
N VAL A 96 -1.28 3.97 10.59
CA VAL A 96 -2.45 3.62 9.79
C VAL A 96 -2.62 4.61 8.64
N TRP A 97 -2.62 4.10 7.42
CA TRP A 97 -2.92 4.86 6.21
C TRP A 97 -4.35 4.59 5.76
N THR A 98 -4.90 5.51 4.97
CA THR A 98 -6.22 5.32 4.33
C THR A 98 -6.06 5.20 2.82
N LEU A 99 -6.47 4.05 2.29
CA LEU A 99 -6.51 3.75 0.87
C LEU A 99 -7.86 4.15 0.28
N GLY A 100 -7.84 5.10 -0.64
CA GLY A 100 -8.97 5.46 -1.50
C GLY A 100 -8.82 4.88 -2.91
N PRO A 101 -9.79 5.13 -3.81
CA PRO A 101 -9.75 4.62 -5.18
C PRO A 101 -8.56 5.14 -6.00
N THR A 102 -8.23 6.43 -5.81
CA THR A 102 -7.19 7.14 -6.57
C THR A 102 -6.17 7.82 -5.65
N THR A 103 -6.29 7.67 -4.34
CA THR A 103 -5.42 8.34 -3.37
C THR A 103 -5.01 7.43 -2.22
N LEU A 104 -3.84 7.69 -1.68
CA LEU A 104 -3.35 7.16 -0.42
C LEU A 104 -3.12 8.33 0.55
N LYS A 105 -3.75 8.27 1.72
CA LYS A 105 -3.67 9.32 2.73
C LYS A 105 -2.82 8.86 3.91
N ILE A 106 -1.74 9.59 4.18
CA ILE A 106 -0.73 9.27 5.20
C ILE A 106 -0.72 10.38 6.27
N PRO A 107 -1.13 10.08 7.52
CA PRO A 107 -0.99 11.00 8.64
C PRO A 107 0.49 11.31 8.90
N THR A 108 0.83 12.59 8.96
CA THR A 108 2.21 13.08 9.07
C THR A 108 2.27 14.22 10.09
N TYR A 109 3.43 14.45 10.69
CA TYR A 109 3.72 15.63 11.48
C TYR A 109 4.77 16.49 10.79
N GLY A 110 4.55 17.79 10.72
CA GLY A 110 5.49 18.66 10.03
C GLY A 110 5.24 20.13 10.32
N LYS A 111 6.20 20.93 9.86
CA LYS A 111 6.18 22.38 10.03
C LYS A 111 5.25 23.02 9.00
N ASN A 112 4.27 23.77 9.47
CA ASN A 112 3.52 24.70 8.65
C ASN A 112 4.37 25.97 8.46
N TYR A 113 4.75 26.26 7.21
CA TYR A 113 5.63 27.41 6.90
C TYR A 113 4.91 28.76 6.95
N THR A 114 3.58 28.78 6.92
CA THR A 114 2.77 30.00 7.09
C THR A 114 2.66 30.40 8.56
N THR A 115 2.40 29.44 9.45
CA THR A 115 2.22 29.70 10.90
C THR A 115 3.48 29.48 11.72
N ASN A 116 4.55 28.97 11.10
CA ASN A 116 5.81 28.57 11.72
C ASN A 116 5.67 27.56 12.88
N ARG A 117 4.53 26.85 12.95
CA ARG A 117 4.22 25.86 14.00
C ARG A 117 4.22 24.45 13.43
N TYR A 118 4.55 23.47 14.28
CA TYR A 118 4.41 22.07 13.94
C TYR A 118 2.99 21.58 14.24
N SER A 119 2.40 20.86 13.29
CA SER A 119 1.06 20.31 13.44
C SER A 119 0.93 18.99 12.69
N ALA A 120 0.00 18.14 13.15
CA ALA A 120 -0.41 16.98 12.40
C ALA A 120 -1.17 17.41 11.15
N TYR A 121 -0.93 16.73 10.04
CA TYR A 121 -1.66 16.92 8.79
C TYR A 121 -1.74 15.59 8.03
N THR A 122 -2.57 15.53 6.99
CA THR A 122 -2.67 14.36 6.12
C THR A 122 -1.98 14.65 4.81
N ALA A 123 -0.89 13.94 4.53
CA ALA A 123 -0.27 13.96 3.21
C ALA A 123 -1.11 13.10 2.25
N VAL A 124 -1.41 13.66 1.08
CA VAL A 124 -2.19 12.98 0.04
C VAL A 124 -1.25 12.57 -1.09
N TYR A 125 -1.23 11.28 -1.38
CA TYR A 125 -0.49 10.71 -2.50
C TYR A 125 -1.52 10.31 -3.55
N ASN A 126 -1.29 10.68 -4.80
CA ASN A 126 -2.17 10.35 -5.90
C ASN A 126 -1.69 9.06 -6.56
N LYS A 127 -2.62 8.23 -7.05
CA LYS A 127 -2.27 7.02 -7.79
C LYS A 127 -1.34 7.40 -8.95
N CYS A 128 -0.28 6.62 -9.13
CA CYS A 128 0.61 6.80 -10.27
C CYS A 128 -0.21 6.60 -11.57
N GLY A 129 0.15 7.33 -12.64
CA GLY A 129 -0.47 7.13 -13.94
C GLY A 129 -0.24 5.69 -14.44
N GLU A 130 -1.11 5.24 -15.35
CA GLU A 130 -0.74 4.13 -16.24
C GLU A 130 0.45 4.60 -17.07
N ILE A 131 1.50 3.77 -17.13
CA ILE A 131 2.66 4.00 -17.99
C ILE A 131 2.25 3.61 -19.41
#